data_AF-A0A6N2R0Y3-F1
#
_entry.id   AF-A0A6N2R0Y3-F1
#
_cell.length_a   1.000
_cell.length_b   1.000
_cell.length_c   1.000
_cell.angle_alpha   90.00
_cell.angle_beta   90.00
_cell.angle_gamma   90.00
#
_symmetry.space_group_name_H-M   'P 1'
#
loop_
_entity.id
_entity.type
_entity.pdbx_description
1 polymer ?
#
loop_
_entity_poly.entity_id
_entity_poly.type
_entity_poly.pdbx_seq_one_letter_code
_entity_poly.pdbx_strand_id
1 'polypeptide(L)' 'MANISRVNLQNKDIRELEIKEKQYRKAVGNPKELYIWINPSGIKTFFILHKGKTQKLKEFIQGEYMVENARADALKIIKG' A
#
# COMPACT_ATOMS: atom_id res chain seq x y z
N MET A 1 -13.80 -7.40 -22.34
CA MET A 1 -13.78 -8.21 -21.10
C MET A 1 -12.84 -7.53 -20.12
N ALA A 2 -13.36 -7.04 -19.00
CA ALA A 2 -12.54 -6.34 -18.01
C ALA A 2 -11.65 -7.36 -17.30
N ASN A 3 -10.36 -7.35 -17.60
CA ASN A 3 -9.35 -8.02 -16.78
C ASN A 3 -9.28 -7.27 -15.45
N ILE A 4 -10.20 -7.55 -14.52
CA ILE A 4 -10.08 -7.11 -13.14
C ILE A 4 -8.97 -7.98 -12.54
N SER A 5 -7.71 -7.64 -12.84
CA SER A 5 -6.59 -8.09 -12.04
C SER A 5 -6.88 -7.60 -10.63
N ARG A 6 -7.26 -8.51 -9.73
CA ARG A 6 -7.34 -8.21 -8.30
C ARG A 6 -5.91 -7.90 -7.87
N VAL A 7 -5.54 -6.63 -7.87
CA VAL A 7 -4.20 -6.18 -7.48
C VAL A 7 -3.92 -6.76 -6.09
N ASN A 8 -2.80 -7.47 -5.96
CA ASN A 8 -2.40 -8.12 -4.72
C ASN A 8 -0.87 -8.13 -4.62
N LEU A 9 -0.29 -6.96 -4.34
CA LEU A 9 1.16 -6.80 -4.29
C LEU A 9 1.74 -7.54 -3.07
N GLN A 10 2.90 -8.15 -3.27
CA GLN A 10 3.71 -8.80 -2.25
C GLN A 10 4.92 -7.93 -1.89
N ASN A 11 5.65 -8.33 -0.84
CA ASN A 11 6.86 -7.62 -0.40
C ASN A 11 7.89 -7.44 -1.53
N LYS A 12 8.05 -8.45 -2.39
CA LYS A 12 8.93 -8.38 -3.57
C LYS A 12 8.48 -7.27 -4.53
N ASP A 13 7.19 -7.26 -4.88
CA ASP A 13 6.63 -6.26 -5.79
C ASP A 13 6.80 -4.84 -5.23
N ILE A 14 6.58 -4.65 -3.92
CA ILE A 14 6.77 -3.36 -3.26
C ILE A 14 8.22 -2.88 -3.37
N ARG A 15 9.20 -3.78 -3.22
CA ARG A 15 10.63 -3.45 -3.37
C ARG A 15 10.96 -3.02 -4.79
N GLU A 16 10.39 -3.70 -5.77
CA GLU A 16 10.62 -3.47 -7.20
C GLU A 16 9.83 -2.26 -7.77
N LEU A 17 9.00 -1.60 -6.95
CA LEU A 17 8.36 -0.34 -7.36
C LEU A 17 9.41 0.74 -7.67
N GLU A 18 9.35 1.20 -8.92
CA GLU A 18 10.18 2.27 -9.48
C GLU A 18 10.06 3.56 -8.67
N ILE A 19 11.18 4.22 -8.43
CA ILE A 19 11.21 5.57 -7.85
C ILE A 19 11.12 6.58 -9.00
N LYS A 20 10.18 7.52 -8.90
CA LYS A 20 9.94 8.55 -9.92
C LYS A 20 10.26 9.93 -9.36
N GLU A 21 10.46 10.91 -10.26
CA GLU A 21 10.69 12.31 -9.88
C GLU A 21 9.54 12.93 -9.08
N LYS A 22 8.32 12.40 -9.23
CA LYS A 22 7.13 12.83 -8.50
C LYS A 22 6.54 11.66 -7.71
N GLN A 23 6.00 11.98 -6.53
CA GLN A 23 5.29 11.00 -5.73
C GLN A 23 4.12 10.41 -6.52
N TYR A 24 3.95 9.09 -6.41
CA TYR A 24 2.77 8.41 -6.95
C TYR A 24 2.24 7.40 -5.93
N ARG A 25 1.02 6.92 -6.17
CA ARG A 25 0.39 5.87 -5.36
C ARG A 25 0.10 4.63 -6.19
N LYS A 26 0.16 3.47 -5.56
CA LYS A 26 -0.26 2.19 -6.15
C LYS A 26 -1.20 1.45 -5.20
N ALA A 27 -2.21 0.78 -5.75
CA ALA A 27 -3.03 -0.13 -4.97
C ALA A 27 -2.16 -1.32 -4.54
N VAL A 28 -2.24 -1.70 -3.27
CA VAL A 28 -1.61 -2.93 -2.75
C VAL A 28 -2.62 -4.06 -2.83
N GLY A 29 -3.87 -3.77 -2.47
CA GLY A 29 -4.98 -4.70 -2.44
C GLY A 29 -4.95 -5.65 -1.24
N ASN A 30 -6.07 -6.37 -1.08
CA ASN A 30 -6.37 -7.24 0.07
C ASN A 30 -6.04 -6.58 1.44
N PRO A 31 -6.76 -5.55 1.90
CA PRO A 31 -8.05 -5.05 1.40
C PRO A 31 -7.93 -4.06 0.23
N LYS A 32 -9.02 -3.84 -0.53
CA LYS A 32 -9.03 -2.95 -1.73
C LYS A 32 -8.73 -1.49 -1.39
N GLU A 33 -8.94 -1.12 -0.13
CA GLU A 33 -8.67 0.19 0.45
C GLU A 33 -7.19 0.40 0.79
N LEU A 34 -6.34 -0.64 0.71
CA LEU A 34 -4.92 -0.53 1.03
C LEU A 34 -4.09 -0.09 -0.19
N TYR A 35 -3.35 1.00 0.00
CA TYR A 35 -2.48 1.62 -1.00
C TYR A 35 -1.08 1.87 -0.41
N ILE A 36 -0.15 2.20 -1.29
CA ILE A 36 1.20 2.63 -0.92
C ILE A 36 1.58 3.88 -1.72
N TRP A 37 2.18 4.86 -1.05
CA TRP A 37 2.85 6.00 -1.66
C TRP A 37 4.30 5.67 -1.90
N ILE A 38 4.82 6.07 -3.05
CA ILE A 38 6.23 5.95 -3.42
C ILE A 38 6.74 7.37 -3.60
N ASN A 39 7.66 7.78 -2.74
CA ASN A 39 8.26 9.10 -2.79
C ASN A 39 9.51 9.10 -3.68
N PRO A 40 9.87 10.26 -4.28
CA PRO A 40 11.13 10.42 -5.00
C PRO A 40 12.37 10.12 -4.15
N SER A 41 12.27 10.24 -2.82
CA SER A 41 13.33 9.87 -1.87
C SER A 41 13.54 8.36 -1.73
N GLY A 42 12.66 7.53 -2.32
CA GLY A 42 12.65 6.08 -2.13
C GLY A 42 11.85 5.58 -0.93
N ILE A 43 11.38 6.49 -0.06
CA ILE A 43 10.49 6.13 1.05
C ILE A 43 9.15 5.64 0.50
N LYS A 44 8.74 4.46 0.93
CA LYS A 44 7.46 3.83 0.57
C LYS A 44 6.57 3.79 1.80
N THR A 45 5.36 4.32 1.73
CA THR A 45 4.47 4.47 2.89
C THR A 45 3.10 3.88 2.62
N PHE A 46 2.66 2.94 3.46
CA PHE A 46 1.30 2.41 3.38
C PHE A 46 0.29 3.42 3.90
N PHE A 47 -0.87 3.44 3.26
CA PHE A 47 -2.02 4.21 3.69
C PHE A 47 -3.30 3.52 3.24
N ILE A 48 -4.39 3.82 3.92
CA ILE A 48 -5.72 3.37 3.52
C ILE A 48 -6.51 4.52 2.90
N LEU A 49 -7.33 4.19 1.91
CA LEU A 49 -8.36 5.06 1.38
C LEU A 49 -9.72 4.43 1.69
N HIS A 50 -10.36 4.90 2.75
CA HIS A 50 -11.63 4.38 3.24
C HIS A 50 -12.65 5.51 3.41
N LYS A 51 -13.87 5.35 2.88
CA LYS A 51 -14.96 6.36 2.94
C LYS A 51 -14.52 7.76 2.46
N GLY A 52 -13.70 7.82 1.41
CA GLY A 52 -13.19 9.08 0.84
C GLY A 52 -12.10 9.77 1.66
N LYS A 53 -11.65 9.18 2.77
CA LYS A 53 -10.57 9.70 3.62
C LYS A 53 -9.31 8.86 3.47
N THR A 54 -8.17 9.55 3.38
CA THR A 54 -6.86 8.91 3.43
C THR A 54 -6.34 8.89 4.86
N GLN A 55 -5.90 7.72 5.34
CA GLN A 55 -5.25 7.58 6.62
C GLN A 55 -3.91 6.88 6.43
N LYS A 56 -2.83 7.55 6.84
CA LYS A 56 -1.47 7.01 6.79
C LYS A 56 -1.33 5.87 7.81
N LEU A 57 -0.70 4.78 7.39
CA LEU A 57 -0.31 3.67 8.26
C LEU A 57 1.16 3.88 8.67
N LYS A 58 2.09 3.08 8.14
CA LYS A 58 3.53 3.20 8.37
C LYS A 58 4.35 2.98 7.10
N GLU A 59 5.64 3.28 7.19
CA GLU A 59 6.59 3.07 6.12
C GLU A 59 6.87 1.58 5.91
N PHE A 60 7.13 1.19 4.66
CA PHE A 60 7.54 -0.17 4.33
C PHE A 60 9.00 -0.35 4.75
N ILE A 61 9.23 -1.11 5.81
CA ILE A 61 10.55 -1.42 6.36
C ILE A 61 10.70 -2.93 6.38
N GLN A 62 11.67 -3.45 5.64
CA GLN A 62 11.92 -4.88 5.56
C GLN A 62 12.30 -5.44 6.94
N GLY A 63 11.56 -6.45 7.40
CA GLY A 63 11.77 -7.08 8.71
C GLY A 63 11.00 -6.44 9.86
N GLU A 64 10.40 -5.26 9.66
CA GLU A 64 9.64 -4.55 10.71
C GLU A 64 8.18 -4.31 10.32
N TYR A 65 7.94 -3.65 9.18
CA TYR A 65 6.61 -3.29 8.72
C TYR A 65 6.45 -3.58 7.24
N MET A 66 5.88 -4.75 6.96
CA MET A 66 5.72 -5.31 5.61
C MET A 66 4.25 -5.36 5.18
N VAL A 67 3.97 -5.91 4.01
CA VAL A 67 2.61 -5.98 3.46
C VAL A 67 1.63 -6.65 4.43
N GLU A 68 1.99 -7.77 5.05
CA GLU A 68 1.12 -8.47 6.00
C GLU A 68 0.72 -7.60 7.21
N ASN A 69 1.67 -6.83 7.75
CA ASN A 69 1.38 -5.88 8.84
C ASN A 69 0.40 -4.79 8.38
N ALA A 70 0.65 -4.21 7.20
CA ALA A 70 -0.20 -3.18 6.63
C ALA A 70 -1.63 -3.70 6.34
N ARG A 71 -1.76 -4.96 5.89
CA ARG A 71 -3.06 -5.62 5.69
C ARG A 71 -3.80 -5.82 7.00
N ALA A 72 -3.13 -6.32 8.03
CA ALA A 72 -3.73 -6.54 9.34
C ALA A 72 -4.24 -5.21 9.93
N ASP A 73 -3.45 -4.14 9.85
CA ASP A 73 -3.85 -2.82 10.33
C ASP A 73 -4.99 -2.23 9.50
N ALA A 74 -4.94 -2.34 8.18
CA ALA A 74 -6.02 -1.90 7.31
C ALA A 74 -7.34 -2.62 7.61
N LEU A 75 -7.30 -3.93 7.82
CA LEU A 75 -8.49 -4.72 8.16
C LEU A 75 -9.09 -4.31 9.52
N LYS A 76 -8.25 -3.99 10.51
CA LYS A 76 -8.72 -3.48 11.81
C LYS A 76 -9.47 -2.16 11.64
N ILE A 77 -8.96 -1.26 10.81
CA ILE A 77 -9.59 0.05 10.57
C ILE A 77 -10.87 -0.07 9.74
N ILE A 78 -10.94 -1.00 8.79
CA ILE A 78 -12.14 -1.18 7.96
C ILE A 78 -13.28 -1.85 8.74
N LYS A 79 -12.93 -2.79 9.63
CA LYS A 79 -13.92 -3.54 10.43
C LYS A 79 -14.34 -2.84 11.72
N GLY A 80 -13.55 -1.88 12.21
CA GLY A 80 -13.88 -1.06 13.38
C GLY A 80 -14.65 0.19 12.97
#